data_AF-A0A6L9J4F9-F1
#
_entry.id   AF-A0A6L9J4F9-F1
#
_cell.length_a   1.000
_cell.length_b   1.000
_cell.length_c   1.000
_cell.angle_alpha   90.00
_cell.angle_beta   90.00
_cell.angle_gamma   90.00
#
_symmetry.space_group_name_H-M   'P 1'
#
loop_
_entity.id
_entity.type
_entity.pdbx_description
1 polymer ?
#
loop_
_entity_poly.entity_id
_entity_poly.type
_entity_poly.pdbx_seq_one_letter_code
_entity_poly.pdbx_strand_id
1 'polypeptide(L)'
;MSLRYYWLASVLALVLICALCFSASSPVAARQALTPTPSFSMPELPTPLPPPTAPPVPDLSTFVGLQDSSLDASGVIAFSSRQPSADDIYVMNLDGTELRRLTEHLDHAGYPAYSPDGTRIAYYVYHG
;
A
#
# COMPACT_ATOMS: atom_id res chain seq x y z
N MET A 1 61.48 -6.46 42.81
CA MET A 1 60.70 -7.61 42.30
C MET A 1 59.21 -7.33 42.48
N SER A 2 58.51 -6.69 41.53
CA SER A 2 57.05 -6.51 41.68
C SER A 2 56.29 -6.27 40.36
N LEU A 3 56.73 -5.39 39.47
CA LEU A 3 55.88 -4.96 38.34
C LEU A 3 55.59 -6.03 37.26
N ARG A 4 56.55 -6.93 36.97
CA ARG A 4 56.35 -8.04 36.02
C ARG A 4 55.43 -9.15 36.55
N TYR A 5 55.34 -9.28 37.88
CA TYR A 5 54.52 -10.31 38.52
C TYR A 5 53.03 -9.94 38.49
N TYR A 6 52.71 -8.66 38.68
CA TYR A 6 51.33 -8.16 38.56
C TYR A 6 50.77 -8.28 37.14
N TRP A 7 51.60 -8.07 36.12
CA TRP A 7 51.19 -8.24 34.73
C TRP A 7 50.88 -9.71 34.39
N LEU A 8 51.77 -10.64 34.79
CA LEU A 8 51.54 -12.08 34.60
C LEU A 8 50.32 -12.58 35.37
N ALA A 9 50.11 -12.13 36.61
CA ALA A 9 48.95 -12.50 37.41
C ALA A 9 47.62 -12.02 36.79
N SER A 10 47.59 -10.81 36.21
CA SER A 10 46.39 -10.26 35.57
C SER A 10 46.03 -11.00 34.29
N VAL A 11 47.02 -11.37 33.47
CA VAL A 11 46.78 -12.16 32.25
C VAL A 11 46.29 -13.55 32.59
N LEU A 12 46.88 -14.20 33.61
CA LEU A 12 46.43 -15.52 34.09
C LEU A 12 45.00 -15.47 34.63
N ALA A 13 44.64 -14.44 35.39
CA ALA A 13 43.29 -14.26 35.92
C ALA A 13 42.26 -14.08 34.79
N LEU A 14 42.58 -13.30 33.76
CA LEU A 14 41.69 -13.06 32.63
C LEU A 14 41.50 -14.32 31.77
N VAL A 15 42.56 -15.10 31.57
CA VAL A 15 42.49 -16.40 30.88
C VAL A 15 41.65 -17.41 31.68
N LEU A 16 41.80 -17.45 33.01
CA LEU A 16 40.99 -18.31 33.88
C LEU A 16 39.51 -17.92 33.86
N ILE A 17 39.19 -16.62 33.89
CA ILE A 17 37.81 -16.12 33.79
C ILE A 17 37.21 -16.51 32.43
N CYS A 18 37.94 -16.32 31.33
CA CYS A 18 37.47 -16.73 30.00
C CYS A 18 37.26 -18.24 29.89
N ALA A 19 38.15 -19.05 30.46
CA ALA A 19 38.02 -20.52 30.45
C ALA A 19 36.79 -21.00 31.26
N LEU A 20 36.53 -20.38 32.42
CA LEU A 20 35.34 -20.66 33.23
C LEU A 20 34.05 -20.30 32.48
N CYS A 21 34.01 -19.16 31.80
CA CYS A 21 32.86 -18.76 30.98
C CYS A 21 32.60 -19.71 29.80
N PHE A 22 33.65 -20.28 29.20
CA PHE A 22 33.50 -21.19 28.06
C PHE A 22 32.95 -22.56 28.48
N SER A 23 33.27 -23.04 29.69
CA SER A 23 32.76 -24.33 30.19
C SER A 23 31.26 -24.33 30.54
N ALA A 24 30.65 -23.15 30.73
CA ALA A 24 29.24 -23.03 31.13
C ALA A 24 28.24 -23.12 29.95
N SER A 25 28.73 -23.12 28.70
CA SER A 25 27.89 -23.13 27.50
C SER A 25 28.00 -24.45 26.76
N SER A 26 27.70 -25.57 27.44
CA SER A 26 27.42 -26.81 26.73
C SER A 26 25.97 -26.77 26.25
N PRO A 27 25.67 -26.80 24.94
CA PRO A 27 24.29 -26.93 24.50
C PRO A 27 23.78 -28.31 24.90
N VAL A 28 22.68 -28.35 25.66
CA VAL A 28 21.95 -29.58 25.97
C VAL A 28 21.64 -30.29 24.66
N ALA A 29 22.28 -31.44 24.45
CA ALA A 29 22.07 -32.30 23.30
C ALA A 29 20.59 -32.74 23.28
N ALA A 30 19.78 -32.07 22.46
CA ALA A 30 18.41 -32.45 22.21
C ALA A 30 18.41 -33.82 21.51
N ARG A 31 18.01 -34.86 22.26
CA ARG A 31 17.74 -36.19 21.70
C ARG A 31 16.58 -36.06 20.71
N GLN A 32 16.86 -36.22 19.42
CA GLN A 32 15.80 -36.34 18.42
C GLN A 32 15.11 -37.70 18.61
N ALA A 33 13.93 -37.69 19.21
CA ALA A 33 12.99 -38.80 19.16
C ALA A 33 12.18 -38.67 17.86
N LEU A 34 12.48 -39.52 16.88
CA LEU A 34 11.69 -39.61 15.65
C LEU A 34 10.33 -40.21 16.01
N THR A 35 9.31 -39.37 16.14
CA THR A 35 7.92 -39.82 16.21
C THR A 35 7.49 -40.27 14.81
N PRO A 36 6.94 -41.47 14.63
CA PRO A 36 6.35 -41.83 13.34
C PRO A 36 5.15 -40.93 13.08
N THR A 37 5.12 -40.28 11.91
CA THR A 37 4.00 -39.45 11.47
C THR A 37 2.73 -40.29 11.43
N PRO A 38 1.62 -39.88 12.07
CA PRO A 38 0.36 -40.57 11.90
C PRO A 38 -0.12 -40.40 10.45
N SER A 39 -0.24 -41.50 9.71
CA SER A 39 -0.87 -41.48 8.39
C SER A 39 -2.38 -41.39 8.55
N PHE A 40 -2.92 -40.20 8.35
CA PHE A 40 -4.36 -39.99 8.22
C PHE A 40 -4.78 -40.33 6.79
N SER A 41 -5.60 -41.37 6.61
CA SER A 41 -6.28 -41.63 5.34
C SER A 41 -7.44 -40.65 5.18
N MET A 42 -7.47 -39.93 4.06
CA MET A 42 -8.51 -38.95 3.76
C MET A 42 -9.82 -39.67 3.38
N PRO A 43 -10.98 -39.31 3.97
CA PRO A 43 -12.26 -39.84 3.51
C PRO A 43 -12.52 -39.38 2.06
N GLU A 44 -13.13 -40.24 1.25
CA GLU A 44 -13.46 -39.94 -0.13
C GLU A 44 -14.44 -38.75 -0.21
N LEU A 45 -14.11 -37.75 -1.04
CA LEU A 45 -14.87 -36.51 -1.14
C LEU A 45 -16.24 -36.81 -1.76
N PRO A 46 -17.37 -36.36 -1.18
CA PRO A 46 -18.66 -36.48 -1.82
C PRO A 46 -18.64 -35.77 -3.18
N THR A 47 -19.31 -36.34 -4.18
CA THR A 47 -19.40 -35.78 -5.54
C THR A 47 -19.84 -34.32 -5.49
N PRO A 48 -19.18 -33.39 -6.22
CA PRO A 48 -19.57 -31.99 -6.22
C PRO A 48 -20.99 -31.82 -6.77
N LEU A 49 -21.78 -30.98 -6.12
CA LEU A 49 -23.11 -30.58 -6.60
C LEU A 49 -22.99 -29.88 -7.97
N PRO A 50 -24.03 -29.92 -8.82
CA PRO A 50 -24.03 -29.14 -10.05
C PRO A 50 -23.83 -27.64 -9.73
N PRO A 51 -23.10 -26.90 -10.58
CA PRO A 51 -22.84 -25.49 -10.35
C PRO A 51 -24.16 -24.73 -10.26
N PRO A 52 -24.31 -23.78 -9.32
CA PRO A 52 -25.48 -22.92 -9.30
C PRO A 52 -25.58 -22.22 -10.65
N THR A 53 -26.77 -22.24 -11.26
CA THR A 53 -27.04 -21.48 -12.49
C THR A 53 -26.64 -20.02 -12.23
N ALA A 54 -25.62 -19.54 -12.94
CA ALA A 54 -25.13 -18.18 -12.74
C ALA A 54 -26.29 -17.18 -12.97
N PRO A 55 -26.45 -16.15 -12.12
CA PRO A 55 -27.39 -15.08 -12.40
C PRO A 55 -27.07 -14.44 -13.76
N PRO A 56 -28.08 -13.91 -14.47
CA PRO A 56 -27.83 -13.22 -15.74
C PRO A 56 -26.81 -12.10 -15.50
N VAL A 57 -25.74 -12.09 -16.28
CA VAL A 57 -24.74 -11.02 -16.24
C VAL A 57 -25.46 -9.72 -16.63
N PRO A 58 -25.46 -8.67 -15.79
CA PRO A 58 -26.01 -7.39 -16.19
C PRO A 58 -25.21 -6.87 -17.38
N ASP A 59 -25.90 -6.56 -18.46
CA ASP A 59 -25.31 -5.85 -19.58
C ASP A 59 -25.04 -4.40 -19.19
N LEU A 60 -24.13 -3.71 -19.88
CA LEU A 60 -23.85 -2.31 -19.55
C LEU A 60 -25.09 -1.41 -19.71
N SER A 61 -26.10 -1.87 -20.47
CA SER A 61 -27.41 -1.25 -20.61
C SER A 61 -28.19 -1.17 -19.29
N THR A 62 -28.07 -2.18 -18.42
CA THR A 62 -28.73 -2.20 -17.11
C THR A 62 -28.05 -1.32 -16.07
N PHE A 63 -26.75 -1.02 -16.24
CA PHE A 63 -26.09 0.01 -15.45
C PHE A 63 -26.46 1.42 -15.94
N VAL A 64 -26.77 1.55 -17.24
CA VAL A 64 -27.25 2.80 -17.86
C VAL A 64 -28.76 2.91 -17.70
N GLY A 65 -29.22 2.96 -16.45
CA GLY A 65 -30.52 3.53 -16.09
C GLY A 65 -30.57 5.06 -16.25
N LEU A 66 -29.58 5.65 -16.93
CA LEU A 66 -29.43 7.06 -17.25
C LEU A 66 -29.38 7.23 -18.78
N GLN A 67 -30.30 6.59 -19.51
CA GLN A 67 -30.73 7.12 -20.81
C GLN A 67 -31.65 8.33 -20.54
N ASP A 68 -31.13 9.32 -19.83
CA ASP A 68 -31.65 10.65 -19.99
C ASP A 68 -31.01 11.20 -21.26
N SER A 69 -31.81 11.23 -22.31
CA SER A 69 -31.48 11.96 -23.52
C SER A 69 -31.33 13.47 -23.26
N SER A 70 -31.48 13.95 -22.02
CA SER A 70 -30.95 15.22 -21.53
C SER A 70 -29.42 15.24 -21.36
N LEU A 71 -28.70 14.16 -21.68
CA LEU A 71 -27.28 14.24 -22.01
C LEU A 71 -27.12 14.85 -23.41
N ASP A 72 -27.69 16.04 -23.59
CA ASP A 72 -27.21 17.02 -24.56
C ASP A 72 -25.76 17.45 -24.25
N ALA A 73 -25.10 16.82 -23.27
CA ALA A 73 -23.67 16.73 -22.97
C ALA A 73 -22.93 18.06 -23.17
N SER A 74 -23.65 19.15 -22.93
CA SER A 74 -23.15 20.51 -22.92
C SER A 74 -22.72 20.82 -21.49
N GLY A 75 -21.91 19.93 -20.93
CA GLY A 75 -21.36 20.04 -19.59
C GLY A 75 -20.01 20.74 -19.65
N VAL A 76 -19.62 21.39 -18.56
CA VAL A 76 -18.28 21.93 -18.37
C VAL A 76 -17.57 21.05 -17.36
N ILE A 77 -16.33 20.68 -17.65
CA ILE A 77 -15.47 19.93 -16.72
C ILE A 77 -14.39 20.84 -16.14
N ALA A 78 -13.98 20.55 -14.91
CA ALA A 78 -12.83 21.17 -14.28
C ALA A 78 -11.79 20.08 -14.00
N PHE A 79 -10.52 20.36 -14.31
CA PHE A 79 -9.45 19.42 -14.10
C PHE A 79 -8.15 20.14 -13.74
N SER A 80 -7.30 19.46 -12.97
CA SER A 80 -5.93 19.92 -12.72
C SER A 80 -5.01 19.44 -13.82
N SER A 81 -4.24 20.35 -14.41
CA SER A 81 -3.19 20.03 -15.38
C SER A 81 -1.83 20.14 -14.70
N ARG A 82 -1.05 19.08 -14.79
CA ARG A 82 0.32 19.06 -14.26
C ARG A 82 1.26 19.75 -15.23
N GLN A 83 1.91 20.81 -14.77
CA GLN A 83 2.95 21.51 -15.54
C GLN A 83 4.30 21.42 -14.82
N PRO A 84 5.42 21.66 -15.51
CA PRO A 84 6.74 21.62 -14.90
C PRO A 84 6.94 22.61 -13.74
N SER A 85 6.20 23.72 -13.73
CA SER A 85 6.33 24.78 -12.73
C SER A 85 5.34 24.63 -11.56
N ALA A 86 4.05 24.46 -11.86
CA ALA A 86 2.98 24.38 -10.88
C ALA A 86 1.76 23.71 -11.51
N ASP A 87 0.96 22.98 -10.73
CA ASP A 87 -0.29 22.42 -11.22
C ASP A 87 -1.35 23.52 -11.23
N ASP A 88 -2.14 23.59 -12.29
CA ASP A 88 -3.18 24.61 -12.43
C ASP A 88 -4.54 23.99 -12.73
N ILE A 89 -5.59 24.69 -12.32
CA ILE A 89 -6.96 24.30 -12.64
C ILE A 89 -7.37 24.90 -13.98
N TYR A 90 -7.90 24.03 -14.84
CA TYR A 90 -8.48 24.36 -16.12
C TYR A 90 -9.94 23.96 -16.16
N VAL A 91 -10.70 24.63 -17.01
CA VAL A 91 -12.06 24.22 -17.37
C VAL A 91 -12.24 24.23 -18.88
N MET A 92 -13.08 23.33 -19.37
CA MET A 92 -13.44 23.24 -20.78
C MET A 92 -14.82 22.60 -20.92
N ASN A 93 -15.45 22.79 -22.06
CA ASN A 93 -16.67 22.08 -22.43
C ASN A 93 -16.38 20.57 -22.61
N LEU A 94 -17.40 19.73 -22.47
CA LEU A 94 -17.27 18.27 -22.63
C LEU A 94 -16.81 17.87 -24.04
N ASP A 95 -17.04 18.71 -25.05
CA ASP A 95 -16.53 18.53 -26.42
C ASP A 95 -15.06 18.96 -26.59
N GLY A 96 -14.43 19.46 -25.52
CA GLY A 96 -13.05 19.94 -25.49
C GLY A 96 -12.87 21.40 -25.96
N THR A 97 -13.95 22.10 -26.29
CA THR A 97 -13.91 23.52 -26.66
C THR A 97 -13.84 24.43 -25.42
N GLU A 98 -13.55 25.71 -25.64
CA GLU A 98 -13.51 26.75 -24.59
C GLU A 98 -12.57 26.44 -23.41
N LEU A 99 -11.44 25.78 -23.68
CA LEU A 99 -10.40 25.56 -22.68
C LEU A 99 -9.88 26.90 -22.12
N ARG A 100 -10.06 27.11 -20.82
CA ARG A 100 -9.51 28.27 -20.08
C ARG A 100 -8.82 27.83 -18.80
N ARG A 101 -7.74 28.54 -18.46
CA ARG A 101 -7.04 28.43 -17.18
C ARG A 101 -7.78 29.28 -16.14
N LEU A 102 -7.97 28.76 -14.93
CA LEU A 102 -8.66 29.46 -13.83
C LEU A 102 -7.72 29.94 -12.73
N THR A 103 -6.56 29.30 -12.56
CA THR A 103 -5.56 29.67 -11.55
C THR A 103 -4.27 30.10 -12.23
N GLU A 104 -3.60 31.14 -11.74
CA GLU A 104 -2.31 31.60 -12.28
C GLU A 104 -1.30 31.87 -11.17
N HIS A 105 -0.91 30.87 -10.38
CA HIS A 105 -0.03 31.08 -9.22
C HIS A 105 1.12 30.06 -9.16
N LEU A 106 2.18 30.42 -8.42
CA LEU A 106 3.43 29.65 -8.26
C LEU A 106 3.26 28.32 -7.51
N ASP A 107 2.08 28.08 -6.94
CA ASP A 107 1.77 26.94 -6.09
C ASP A 107 0.87 25.92 -6.79
N HIS A 108 0.93 24.65 -6.37
CA HIS A 108 0.20 23.58 -7.04
C HIS A 108 -1.28 23.57 -6.65
N ALA A 109 -2.16 23.88 -7.61
CA ALA A 109 -3.60 23.80 -7.46
C ALA A 109 -4.14 22.44 -7.94
N GLY A 110 -4.98 21.80 -7.12
CA GLY A 110 -5.50 20.46 -7.39
C GLY A 110 -6.89 20.19 -6.82
N TYR A 111 -7.45 19.04 -7.24
CA TYR A 111 -8.74 18.50 -6.75
C TYR A 111 -9.93 19.49 -6.87
N PRO A 112 -10.27 19.95 -8.08
CA PRO A 112 -11.38 20.88 -8.26
C PRO A 112 -12.74 20.21 -8.04
N ALA A 113 -13.70 20.95 -7.47
CA ALA A 113 -15.10 20.54 -7.30
C ALA A 113 -16.05 21.72 -7.59
N TYR A 114 -17.05 21.50 -8.44
CA TYR A 114 -18.07 22.49 -8.73
C TYR A 114 -19.04 22.69 -7.55
N SER A 115 -19.51 23.91 -7.36
CA SER A 115 -20.69 24.18 -6.54
C SER A 115 -21.95 23.58 -7.19
N PRO A 116 -23.01 23.25 -6.43
CA PRO A 116 -24.23 22.64 -6.99
C PRO A 116 -24.93 23.47 -8.07
N ASP A 117 -24.74 24.79 -8.04
CA ASP A 117 -25.26 25.74 -9.04
C ASP A 117 -24.31 25.95 -10.23
N GLY A 118 -23.13 25.31 -10.23
CA GLY A 118 -22.13 25.38 -11.31
C GLY A 118 -21.39 26.72 -11.43
N THR A 119 -21.67 27.70 -10.56
CA THR A 119 -21.11 29.06 -10.69
C THR A 119 -19.72 29.21 -10.08
N ARG A 120 -19.30 28.26 -9.24
CA ARG A 120 -18.03 28.30 -8.50
C ARG A 120 -17.32 26.96 -8.53
N ILE A 121 -16.02 27.02 -8.32
CA ILE A 121 -15.17 25.84 -8.15
C ILE A 121 -14.37 26.01 -6.85
N ALA A 122 -14.44 25.01 -5.98
CA ALA A 122 -13.53 24.85 -4.85
C ALA A 122 -12.33 24.01 -5.29
N TYR A 123 -11.14 24.31 -4.77
CA TYR A 123 -9.91 23.58 -5.06
C TYR A 123 -8.93 23.66 -3.90
N TYR A 124 -7.97 22.74 -3.85
CA TYR A 124 -6.88 22.75 -2.89
C TYR A 124 -5.64 23.40 -3.49
N VAL A 125 -4.85 24.07 -2.66
CA VAL A 125 -3.53 24.59 -3.02
C VAL A 125 -2.49 23.98 -2.10
N TYR A 126 -1.42 23.48 -2.68
CA TYR A 126 -0.26 22.96 -1.96
C TYR A 126 0.92 23.91 -2.16
N HIS A 127 1.47 24.38 -1.03
CA HIS A 127 2.72 25.15 -0.98
C HIS A 127 3.88 24.20 -0.68
N GLY A 128 4.91 24.22 -1.52
CA GLY A 128 6.13 23.39 -1.41
C GLY A 128 7.32 24.15 -0.85
#